data_AF-A0A6L4ZU59-F1
#
_entry.id   AF-A0A6L4ZU59-F1
#
_cell.length_a   1.000
_cell.length_b   1.000
_cell.length_c   1.000
_cell.angle_alpha   90.00
_cell.angle_beta   90.00
_cell.angle_gamma   90.00
#
_symmetry.space_group_name_H-M   'P 1'
#
loop_
_entity.id
_entity.type
_entity.pdbx_description
1 polymer ?
#
loop_
_entity_poly.entity_id
_entity_poly.type
_entity_poly.pdbx_seq_one_letter_code
_entity_poly.pdbx_strand_id
1 'polypeptide(L)' 'IVLDDNTKTAANLWYEETLPVETVLAGLIISNPPTITKLTDIQVFETIKNLTQQIVQLGGKATVGHGLCSVKIVEP' A
#
# COMPACT_ATOMS: atom_id res chain seq x y z
N ILE A 1 -16.83 6.13 13.70
CA ILE A 1 -17.33 6.50 15.05
C ILE A 1 -16.42 5.90 16.10
N VAL A 2 -16.14 6.63 17.18
CA VAL A 2 -15.56 6.07 18.41
C VAL A 2 -16.65 6.14 19.47
N LEU A 3 -16.83 5.06 20.22
CA LEU A 3 -17.78 4.97 21.32
C LEU A 3 -17.06 5.21 22.65
N ASP A 4 -17.73 5.88 23.58
CA ASP A 4 -17.32 5.88 24.98
C ASP A 4 -17.61 4.51 25.61
N ASP A 5 -16.60 3.91 26.25
CA ASP A 5 -16.69 2.52 26.73
C ASP A 5 -17.69 2.32 27.87
N ASN A 6 -17.95 3.36 28.68
CA ASN A 6 -18.82 3.28 29.86
C ASN A 6 -20.30 3.51 29.50
N THR A 7 -20.57 4.46 28.61
CA THR A 7 -21.93 4.93 28.27
C THR A 7 -22.47 4.33 26.99
N LYS A 8 -21.60 3.75 26.14
CA LYS A 8 -21.94 3.27 24.78
C LYS A 8 -22.53 4.35 23.88
N THR A 9 -22.24 5.61 24.16
CA THR A 9 -22.62 6.75 23.31
C THR A 9 -21.45 7.16 22.41
N ALA A 10 -21.74 7.93 21.36
CA ALA A 10 -20.73 8.42 20.43
C ALA A 10 -19.80 9.43 21.10
N ALA A 11 -18.51 9.13 21.18
CA ALA A 11 -17.47 10.08 21.61
C ALA A 11 -16.92 10.90 20.44
N ASN A 12 -16.83 10.33 19.25
CA ASN A 12 -16.37 11.03 18.06
C ASN A 12 -16.97 10.44 16.77
N LEU A 13 -17.18 11.30 15.76
CA LEU A 13 -17.78 10.94 14.48
C LEU A 13 -17.08 11.67 13.33
N TRP A 14 -16.79 10.93 12.27
CA TRP A 14 -16.21 11.45 11.04
C TRP A 14 -16.57 10.54 9.86
N TYR A 15 -16.33 11.04 8.66
CA TYR A 15 -16.49 10.32 7.40
C TYR A 15 -15.12 10.01 6.80
N GLU A 16 -15.02 8.88 6.11
CA GLU A 16 -13.84 8.49 5.35
C GLU A 16 -14.27 7.98 3.98
N GLU A 17 -13.47 8.27 2.97
CA GLU A 17 -13.61 7.68 1.64
C GLU A 17 -12.63 6.53 1.49
N THR A 18 -13.02 5.49 0.75
CA THR A 18 -12.14 4.38 0.41
C THR A 18 -12.34 4.05 -1.05
N LEU A 19 -11.23 3.74 -1.73
CA LEU A 19 -11.26 3.21 -3.09
C LEU A 19 -11.99 1.85 -3.10
N PRO A 20 -12.93 1.61 -4.04
CA PRO A 20 -13.61 0.32 -4.13
C PRO A 20 -12.64 -0.85 -4.29
N VAL A 21 -13.01 -2.00 -3.73
CA VAL A 21 -12.34 -3.28 -4.03
C VAL A 21 -12.36 -3.53 -5.54
N GLU A 22 -11.38 -4.31 -6.02
CA GLU A 22 -11.21 -4.64 -7.45
C GLU A 22 -10.82 -3.47 -8.35
N THR A 23 -10.58 -2.27 -7.80
CA THR A 23 -9.99 -1.17 -8.57
C THR A 23 -8.58 -1.52 -9.03
N VAL A 24 -8.32 -1.39 -10.33
CA VAL A 24 -6.99 -1.56 -10.92
C VAL A 24 -6.33 -0.20 -11.09
N LEU A 25 -5.19 -0.01 -10.45
CA LEU A 25 -4.33 1.17 -10.60
C LEU A 25 -3.06 0.79 -11.36
N ALA A 26 -2.56 1.72 -12.17
CA ALA A 26 -1.30 1.57 -12.89
C ALA A 26 -0.44 2.82 -12.73
N GLY A 27 0.86 2.63 -12.73
CA GLY A 27 1.84 3.72 -12.61
C GLY A 27 3.19 3.29 -13.15
N LEU A 28 4.06 4.26 -13.42
CA LEU A 28 5.42 4.03 -13.88
C LEU A 28 6.38 3.97 -12.68
N ILE A 29 7.28 3.01 -12.69
CA ILE A 29 8.36 2.89 -11.71
C ILE A 29 9.67 3.22 -12.45
N ILE A 30 10.43 4.19 -11.91
CA ILE A 30 11.69 4.64 -12.49
C ILE A 30 12.78 4.43 -11.44
N SER A 31 13.85 3.73 -11.81
CA SER A 31 15.06 3.62 -10.98
C SER A 31 16.06 4.69 -11.43
N ASN A 32 16.67 5.35 -10.45
CA ASN A 32 17.87 6.13 -10.66
C ASN A 32 19.03 5.41 -9.98
N PRO A 33 20.24 5.38 -10.59
CA PRO A 33 21.39 4.73 -10.01
C PRO A 33 21.64 5.21 -8.58
N PRO A 34 21.63 4.33 -7.57
CA PRO A 34 21.89 4.74 -6.20
C PRO A 34 23.32 5.28 -6.05
N THR A 35 23.47 6.40 -5.36
CA THR A 35 24.77 7.06 -5.17
C THR A 35 25.60 6.44 -4.06
N ILE A 36 24.94 5.77 -3.10
CA ILE A 36 25.58 5.15 -1.92
C ILE A 36 25.87 3.68 -2.17
N THR A 37 24.94 2.96 -2.80
CA THR A 37 25.10 1.55 -3.12
C THR A 37 25.47 1.41 -4.59
N LYS A 38 26.38 0.49 -4.94
CA LYS A 38 26.73 0.22 -6.34
C LYS A 38 25.72 -0.70 -7.03
N LEU A 39 24.45 -0.64 -6.64
CA LEU A 39 23.40 -1.49 -7.20
C LEU A 39 23.06 -1.00 -8.60
N THR A 40 22.83 -1.94 -9.51
CA THR A 40 22.30 -1.65 -10.84
C THR A 40 20.78 -1.50 -10.77
N ASP A 41 20.20 -0.83 -11.77
CA ASP A 41 18.73 -0.71 -11.88
C ASP A 41 18.06 -2.09 -11.89
N ILE A 42 18.68 -3.08 -12.53
CA ILE A 42 18.18 -4.47 -12.57
C ILE A 42 18.05 -5.04 -11.15
N GLN A 43 19.07 -4.88 -10.30
CA GLN A 43 19.06 -5.38 -8.92
C GLN A 43 18.00 -4.68 -8.06
N VAL A 44 17.76 -3.39 -8.33
CA VAL A 44 16.69 -2.62 -7.68
C VAL A 44 15.33 -3.21 -8.08
N PHE A 45 15.08 -3.41 -9.38
CA PHE A 45 13.82 -3.97 -9.86
C PHE A 45 13.60 -5.41 -9.40
N GLU A 46 14.63 -6.25 -9.35
CA GLU A 46 14.54 -7.61 -8.80
C GLU A 46 14.10 -7.60 -7.34
N THR A 47 14.63 -6.67 -6.55
CA THR A 47 14.24 -6.52 -5.14
C THR A 47 12.75 -6.14 -5.02
N ILE A 48 12.29 -5.16 -5.82
CA ILE A 48 10.88 -4.75 -5.82
C ILE A 48 9.99 -5.91 -6.31
N LYS A 49 10.42 -6.64 -7.34
CA LYS A 49 9.70 -7.81 -7.87
C LYS A 49 9.50 -8.88 -6.80
N ASN A 50 10.54 -9.18 -6.01
CA ASN A 50 10.45 -10.14 -4.92
C ASN A 50 9.50 -9.68 -3.81
N LEU A 51 9.56 -8.39 -3.42
CA LEU A 51 8.66 -7.83 -2.40
C LEU A 51 7.18 -7.82 -2.83
N THR A 52 6.92 -7.78 -4.13
CA THR A 52 5.57 -7.73 -4.72
C THR A 52 5.01 -9.09 -5.10
N GLN A 53 5.72 -10.20 -4.82
CA GLN A 53 5.19 -11.56 -5.03
C GLN A 53 4.07 -11.92 -4.05
N GLN A 54 4.03 -11.27 -2.89
CA GLN A 54 3.01 -11.43 -1.86
C GLN A 54 2.01 -10.26 -1.87
N ILE A 55 0.89 -10.41 -1.15
CA ILE A 55 -0.04 -9.31 -0.92
C ILE A 55 0.69 -8.18 -0.17
N VAL A 56 0.54 -6.96 -0.66
CA VAL A 56 1.18 -5.77 -0.09
C VAL A 56 0.11 -4.91 0.57
N GLN A 57 0.43 -4.38 1.75
CA GLN A 57 -0.39 -3.38 2.42
C GLN A 57 -0.04 -1.99 1.89
N LEU A 58 -1.00 -1.31 1.28
CA LEU A 58 -0.89 0.06 0.78
C LEU A 58 -1.86 0.98 1.52
N GLY A 59 -1.40 2.17 1.89
CA GLY A 59 -2.21 3.16 2.62
C GLY A 59 -2.44 2.83 4.10
N GLY A 60 -3.35 3.58 4.73
CA GLY A 60 -3.69 3.46 6.14
C GLY A 60 -4.77 2.40 6.43
N LYS A 61 -5.29 2.39 7.67
CA LYS A 61 -6.41 1.53 8.10
C LYS A 61 -6.15 0.02 7.95
N ALA A 62 -4.88 -0.39 7.96
CA ALA A 62 -4.45 -1.78 7.87
C ALA A 62 -5.07 -2.67 8.96
N THR A 63 -5.18 -2.17 10.19
CA THR A 63 -5.71 -2.93 11.34
C THR A 63 -7.21 -3.23 11.26
N VAL A 64 -7.93 -2.54 10.36
CA VAL A 64 -9.36 -2.76 10.10
C VAL A 64 -9.59 -3.33 8.69
N GLY A 65 -8.54 -3.85 8.04
CA GLY A 65 -8.64 -4.66 6.83
C GLY A 65 -8.65 -3.90 5.50
N HIS A 66 -8.34 -2.60 5.49
CA HIS A 66 -8.26 -1.82 4.25
C HIS A 66 -6.85 -1.85 3.66
N GLY A 67 -6.74 -1.78 2.32
CA GLY A 67 -5.46 -1.52 1.63
C GLY A 67 -4.63 -2.74 1.26
N LEU A 68 -5.16 -3.95 1.37
CA LEU A 68 -4.51 -5.15 0.86
C LEU A 68 -4.59 -5.19 -0.67
N CYS A 69 -3.44 -5.20 -1.34
CA CYS A 69 -3.34 -5.15 -2.79
C CYS A 69 -2.45 -6.26 -3.34
N SER A 70 -2.83 -6.79 -4.51
CA SER A 70 -1.89 -7.54 -5.35
C SER A 70 -1.17 -6.55 -6.26
N VAL A 71 0.15 -6.55 -6.24
CA VAL A 71 0.97 -5.67 -7.08
C VAL A 71 1.64 -6.52 -8.16
N LYS A 72 1.58 -6.06 -9.40
CA LYS A 72 2.24 -6.69 -10.53
C LYS A 72 3.17 -5.68 -11.19
N ILE A 73 4.45 -6.03 -11.29
CA ILE A 73 5.39 -5.30 -12.13
C ILE A 73 5.30 -5.89 -13.52
N VAL A 74 4.96 -5.05 -14.49
CA VAL A 74 4.93 -5.40 -15.91
C VAL A 74 6.22 -4.88 -16.51
N GLU A 75 7.04 -5.79 -17.04
CA GLU A 75 8.21 -5.41 -17.84
C GLU A 75 7.70 -4.93 -19.22
N PRO A 76 8.29 -3.87 -19.80
CA PRO A 76 7.93 -3.40 -21.14
C PRO A 76 8.22 -4.43 -22.23
#